data_AF-A0A5N9I5J0-F1
#
_entry.id   AF-A0A5N9I5J0-F1
#
_cell.length_a   1.000
_cell.length_b   1.000
_cell.length_c   1.000
_cell.angle_alpha   90.00
_cell.angle_beta   90.00
_cell.angle_gamma   90.00
#
_symmetry.space_group_name_H-M   'P 1'
#
loop_
_entity.id
_entity.type
_entity.pdbx_description
1 polymer ?
#
loop_
_entity_poly.entity_id
_entity_poly.type
_entity_poly.pdbx_seq_one_letter_code
_entity_poly.pdbx_strand_id
1 'polypeptide(L)'
;MSNLPELEALILNLVGSGITHSMLRDLVATQAPQVSRQALDAALVELQFSGALRQLQSEEGCIWAMGPMEEELFEHINPDVLEQILNPGEFIELDVDQLLAELDAMIVRARKK
;
A
#
# COMPACT_ATOMS: atom_id res chain seq x y z
N MET A 1 -33.57 9.02 -3.14
CA MET A 1 -32.64 10.08 -2.66
C MET A 1 -31.64 9.41 -1.74
N SER A 2 -30.40 9.87 -1.80
CA SER A 2 -29.18 9.09 -1.56
C SER A 2 -28.95 8.75 -0.08
N ASN A 3 -29.10 7.49 0.30
CA ASN A 3 -28.72 6.98 1.64
C ASN A 3 -27.25 6.49 1.66
N LEU A 4 -26.41 7.02 0.79
CA LEU A 4 -24.96 6.72 0.71
C LEU A 4 -24.22 7.05 2.02
N PRO A 5 -24.40 8.24 2.64
CA PRO A 5 -23.71 8.55 3.90
C PRO A 5 -24.20 7.70 5.09
N GLU A 6 -25.43 7.20 5.06
CA GLU A 6 -25.94 6.28 6.09
C GLU A 6 -25.32 4.89 5.95
N LEU A 7 -25.12 4.42 4.72
CA LEU A 7 -24.45 3.15 4.44
C LEU A 7 -22.97 3.21 4.84
N GLU A 8 -22.28 4.30 4.52
CA GLU A 8 -20.88 4.50 4.91
C GLU A 8 -20.71 4.50 6.43
N ALA A 9 -21.55 5.25 7.14
CA ALA A 9 -21.55 5.27 8.60
C ALA A 9 -21.86 3.89 9.21
N LEU A 10 -22.78 3.14 8.61
CA LEU A 10 -23.08 1.77 9.01
C LEU A 10 -21.86 0.86 8.82
N ILE A 11 -21.20 0.92 7.66
CA ILE A 11 -20.00 0.12 7.38
C ILE A 11 -18.90 0.44 8.38
N LEU A 12 -18.60 1.71 8.63
CA LEU A 12 -17.57 2.13 9.58
C LEU A 12 -17.87 1.63 11.01
N ASN A 13 -19.13 1.73 11.44
CA ASN A 13 -19.56 1.19 12.74
C ASN A 13 -19.41 -0.34 12.82
N LEU A 14 -19.69 -1.05 11.72
CA LEU A 14 -19.60 -2.51 11.66
C LEU A 14 -18.17 -3.03 11.59
N VAL A 15 -17.28 -2.30 10.92
CA VAL A 15 -15.91 -2.73 10.70
C VAL A 15 -15.09 -2.69 11.99
N GLY A 16 -15.29 -1.71 12.86
CA GLY A 16 -14.64 -1.68 14.18
C GLY A 16 -13.12 -1.89 14.09
N SER A 17 -12.62 -2.91 14.78
CA SER A 17 -11.20 -3.33 14.79
C SER A 17 -10.82 -4.32 13.68
N GLY A 18 -11.77 -4.75 12.84
CA GLY A 18 -11.55 -5.79 11.84
C GLY A 18 -12.75 -6.70 11.66
N ILE A 19 -13.21 -6.88 10.43
CA ILE A 19 -14.28 -7.81 10.09
C ILE A 19 -14.04 -8.47 8.73
N THR A 20 -14.36 -9.75 8.60
CA THR A 20 -14.27 -10.43 7.29
C THR A 20 -15.33 -9.89 6.33
N HIS A 21 -15.01 -9.88 5.04
CA HIS A 21 -15.95 -9.39 4.02
C HIS A 21 -17.28 -10.18 3.99
N SER A 22 -17.26 -11.48 4.26
CA SER A 22 -18.47 -12.31 4.37
C SER A 22 -19.34 -11.90 5.56
N MET A 23 -18.75 -11.70 6.74
CA MET A 23 -19.49 -11.28 7.93
C MET A 23 -20.04 -9.87 7.78
N LEU A 24 -19.28 -8.95 7.19
CA LEU A 24 -19.76 -7.60 6.91
C LEU A 24 -21.00 -7.62 6.03
N ARG A 25 -20.97 -8.41 4.95
CA ARG A 25 -22.12 -8.56 4.04
C ARG A 25 -23.35 -9.09 4.77
N ASP A 26 -23.18 -10.11 5.61
CA ASP A 26 -24.31 -10.73 6.31
C ASP A 26 -24.91 -9.78 7.37
N LEU A 27 -24.07 -8.96 8.02
CA LEU A 27 -24.51 -7.93 8.96
C LEU A 27 -25.22 -6.76 8.26
N VAL A 28 -24.70 -6.30 7.12
CA VAL A 28 -25.34 -5.26 6.31
C VAL A 28 -26.68 -5.77 5.76
N ALA A 29 -26.77 -7.01 5.30
CA ALA A 29 -28.04 -7.60 4.86
C ALA A 29 -29.07 -7.68 5.99
N THR A 30 -28.62 -7.85 7.23
CA THR A 30 -29.49 -7.89 8.42
C THR A 30 -29.97 -6.49 8.84
N GLN A 31 -29.08 -5.49 8.82
CA GLN A 31 -29.40 -4.13 9.29
C GLN A 31 -30.01 -3.24 8.20
N ALA A 32 -29.63 -3.47 6.94
CA ALA A 32 -30.06 -2.70 5.79
C ALA A 32 -30.38 -3.64 4.60
N PRO A 33 -31.44 -4.47 4.68
CA PRO A 33 -31.80 -5.44 3.64
C PRO A 33 -32.10 -4.81 2.26
N GLN A 34 -32.39 -3.50 2.23
CA GLN A 34 -32.58 -2.71 1.01
C GLN A 34 -31.27 -2.43 0.25
N VAL A 35 -30.10 -2.65 0.86
CA VAL A 35 -28.81 -2.40 0.25
C VAL A 35 -28.44 -3.57 -0.64
N SER A 36 -28.26 -3.30 -1.93
CA SER A 36 -27.78 -4.31 -2.87
C SER A 36 -26.30 -4.59 -2.62
N ARG A 37 -25.86 -5.81 -2.94
CA ARG A 37 -24.46 -6.18 -2.86
C ARG A 37 -23.55 -5.22 -3.64
N GLN A 38 -24.00 -4.80 -4.81
CA GLN A 38 -23.26 -3.87 -5.65
C GLN A 38 -23.11 -2.48 -5.01
N ALA A 39 -24.12 -2.01 -4.27
CA ALA A 39 -24.04 -0.74 -3.54
C ALA A 39 -23.09 -0.85 -2.34
N LEU A 40 -23.08 -1.98 -1.64
CA LEU A 40 -22.12 -2.26 -0.57
C LEU A 40 -20.68 -2.31 -1.10
N ASP A 41 -20.45 -3.03 -2.19
CA ASP A 41 -19.11 -3.13 -2.80
C ASP A 41 -18.63 -1.76 -3.30
N ALA A 42 -19.51 -0.95 -3.90
CA ALA A 42 -19.18 0.41 -4.31
C ALA A 42 -18.80 1.31 -3.12
N ALA A 43 -19.58 1.27 -2.03
CA ALA A 43 -19.28 2.05 -0.82
C ALA A 43 -17.97 1.62 -0.15
N LEU A 44 -17.66 0.31 -0.15
CA LEU A 44 -16.39 -0.20 0.36
C LEU A 44 -15.19 0.32 -0.45
N VAL A 45 -15.33 0.36 -1.78
CA VAL A 45 -14.30 0.91 -2.67
C VAL A 45 -14.12 2.41 -2.41
N GLU A 46 -15.21 3.18 -2.28
CA GLU A 46 -15.13 4.62 -1.97
C GLU A 46 -14.48 4.89 -0.60
N LEU A 47 -14.82 4.10 0.43
CA LEU A 47 -14.22 4.19 1.75
C LEU A 47 -12.74 3.76 1.78
N GLN A 48 -12.35 2.84 0.90
CA GLN A 48 -10.96 2.47 0.70
C GLN A 48 -10.18 3.61 0.02
N PHE A 49 -10.76 4.22 -1.02
CA PHE A 49 -10.15 5.36 -1.73
C PHE A 49 -10.02 6.61 -0.85
N SER A 50 -10.95 6.83 0.08
CA SER A 50 -10.86 7.92 1.04
C SER A 50 -9.88 7.66 2.20
N GLY A 51 -9.35 6.43 2.30
CA GLY A 51 -8.46 6.01 3.38
C GLY A 51 -9.17 5.74 4.72
N ALA A 52 -10.51 5.73 4.74
CA ALA A 52 -11.27 5.42 5.94
C ALA A 52 -11.28 3.91 6.27
N LEU A 53 -11.12 3.07 5.25
CA LEU A 53 -11.03 1.62 5.37
C LEU A 53 -9.81 1.06 4.67
N ARG A 54 -9.28 -0.04 5.20
CA ARG A 54 -8.25 -0.85 4.55
C ARG A 54 -8.70 -2.29 4.40
N GLN A 55 -8.24 -2.91 3.31
CA GLN A 55 -8.44 -4.32 3.03
C GLN A 55 -7.15 -5.06 3.37
N LEU A 56 -7.20 -5.96 4.35
CA LEU A 56 -6.09 -6.80 4.77
C LEU A 56 -6.31 -8.23 4.25
N GLN A 57 -5.25 -8.84 3.74
CA GLN A 57 -5.25 -10.27 3.40
C GLN A 57 -4.82 -11.06 4.62
N SER A 58 -5.66 -11.99 5.06
CA SER A 58 -5.38 -12.94 6.14
C SER A 58 -5.49 -14.37 5.63
N GLU A 59 -5.04 -15.35 6.42
CA GLU A 59 -5.20 -16.77 6.11
C GLU A 59 -6.69 -17.19 5.98
N GLU A 60 -7.59 -16.45 6.63
CA GLU A 60 -9.05 -16.66 6.61
C GLU A 60 -9.74 -15.88 5.47
N GLY A 61 -8.97 -15.13 4.67
CA GLY A 61 -9.42 -14.34 3.54
C GLY A 61 -9.34 -12.83 3.78
N CYS A 62 -10.21 -12.10 3.10
CA CYS A 62 -10.24 -10.64 3.11
C CYS A 62 -10.88 -10.07 4.39
N ILE A 63 -10.13 -9.25 5.12
CA ILE A 63 -10.57 -8.52 6.31
C ILE A 63 -10.62 -7.02 5.98
N TRP A 64 -11.69 -6.35 6.39
CA TRP A 64 -11.81 -4.90 6.39
C TRP A 64 -11.49 -4.38 7.78
N ALA A 65 -10.69 -3.32 7.89
CA ALA A 65 -10.35 -2.67 9.15
C ALA A 65 -10.38 -1.14 9.01
N MET A 66 -10.66 -0.44 10.11
CA MET A 66 -10.48 1.00 10.21
C MET A 66 -9.04 1.33 10.60
N GLY A 67 -8.49 2.41 10.06
CA GLY A 67 -7.18 2.94 10.47
C GLY A 67 -6.51 3.76 9.38
N PRO A 68 -5.61 4.69 9.74
CA PRO A 68 -4.84 5.45 8.76
C PRO A 68 -4.01 4.48 7.89
N MET A 69 -3.92 4.77 6.60
CA MET A 69 -3.09 4.05 5.61
C MET A 69 -1.60 3.99 6.00
N GLU A 70 -1.19 4.79 6.99
CA GLU A 70 0.20 5.08 7.34
C GLU A 70 0.82 4.08 8.33
N GLU A 71 0.03 3.36 9.15
CA GLU A 71 0.60 2.49 10.20
C GLU A 71 1.28 1.22 9.66
N GLU A 72 1.02 0.80 8.41
CA GLU A 72 1.64 -0.41 7.83
C GLU A 72 2.83 -0.13 6.89
N LEU A 73 3.12 1.13 6.56
CA LEU A 73 4.24 1.45 5.66
C LEU A 73 5.62 1.19 6.29
N PHE A 74 5.69 1.14 7.63
CA PHE A 74 6.95 0.98 8.36
C PHE A 74 7.16 -0.41 8.98
N GLU A 75 6.12 -1.24 9.10
CA GLU A 75 6.25 -2.53 9.79
C GLU A 75 7.01 -3.60 8.98
N HIS A 76 7.27 -3.35 7.69
CA HIS A 76 7.91 -4.32 6.79
C HIS A 76 9.15 -3.79 6.06
N ILE A 77 9.65 -2.60 6.41
CA ILE A 77 10.92 -2.13 5.82
C ILE A 77 12.04 -2.93 6.49
N ASN A 78 12.74 -3.74 5.68
CA ASN A 78 13.93 -4.44 6.16
C ASN A 78 14.89 -3.41 6.78
N PRO A 79 15.27 -3.56 8.06
CA PRO A 79 16.14 -2.60 8.74
C PRO A 79 17.46 -2.37 7.99
N ASP A 80 17.99 -3.39 7.30
CA ASP A 80 19.21 -3.27 6.49
C ASP A 80 19.03 -2.34 5.28
N VAL A 81 17.81 -2.28 4.73
CA VAL A 81 17.46 -1.38 3.61
C VAL A 81 17.24 0.04 4.14
N LEU A 82 16.61 0.17 5.31
CA LEU A 82 16.40 1.46 5.95
C LEU A 82 17.74 2.12 6.32
N GLU A 83 18.69 1.35 6.85
CA GLU A 83 20.04 1.83 7.15
C GLU A 83 20.79 2.29 5.90
N GLN A 84 20.66 1.58 4.77
CA GLN A 84 21.27 1.99 3.50
C GLN A 84 20.67 3.28 2.94
N ILE A 85 19.38 3.54 3.16
CA ILE A 85 18.73 4.78 2.71
C ILE A 85 19.14 5.95 3.61
N LEU A 86 19.14 5.73 4.93
CA LEU A 86 19.52 6.76 5.91
C LEU A 86 21.02 7.05 5.89
N ASN A 87 21.82 6.10 5.42
CA ASN A 87 23.27 6.19 5.37
C ASN A 87 23.79 5.66 4.01
N PRO A 88 23.58 6.41 2.91
CA PRO A 88 23.86 5.95 1.53
C PRO A 88 25.34 5.76 1.18
N GLY A 89 26.23 5.67 2.17
CA GLY A 89 27.67 5.66 2.00
C GLY A 89 28.21 7.05 1.63
N GLU A 90 29.54 7.17 1.57
CA GLU A 90 30.18 8.37 1.01
C GLU A 90 29.86 8.44 -0.48
N PHE A 91 29.28 9.56 -0.92
CA PHE A 91 29.24 9.90 -2.33
C PHE A 91 30.67 10.06 -2.82
N ILE A 92 31.16 9.07 -3.58
CA ILE A 92 32.46 9.15 -4.22
C ILE A 92 32.33 10.15 -5.37
N GLU A 93 32.94 11.33 -5.20
CA GLU A 93 33.11 12.28 -6.29
C GLU A 93 34.03 11.63 -7.33
N LEU A 94 33.45 11.18 -8.43
CA LEU A 94 34.19 10.60 -9.53
C LEU A 94 34.82 11.70 -10.36
N ASP A 95 36.15 11.74 -10.42
CA ASP A 95 36.87 12.52 -11.40
C ASP A 95 36.63 11.90 -12.78
N VAL A 96 35.73 12.54 -13.54
CA VAL A 96 35.30 12.11 -14.86
C VAL A 96 36.49 12.10 -15.84
N ASP A 97 37.45 13.01 -15.68
CA ASP A 97 38.59 13.11 -16.58
C ASP A 97 39.55 11.93 -16.38
N GLN A 98 39.78 11.52 -15.12
CA GLN A 98 40.56 10.32 -14.83
C GLN A 98 39.89 9.05 -15.37
N LEU A 99 38.58 8.91 -15.21
CA LEU A 99 37.83 7.76 -15.71
C LEU A 99 37.89 7.65 -17.24
N LEU A 100 37.75 8.78 -17.94
CA LEU A 100 37.86 8.83 -19.39
C LEU A 100 39.27 8.47 -19.87
N ALA A 101 40.31 8.96 -19.17
CA ALA A 101 41.69 8.61 -19.48
C ALA A 101 41.99 7.11 -19.33
N GLU A 102 41.43 6.47 -18.30
CA GLU A 102 41.57 5.02 -18.09
C GLU A 102 40.84 4.21 -19.16
N LEU A 103 39.64 4.62 -19.56
CA LEU A 103 38.87 4.01 -20.65
C LEU A 103 39.62 4.09 -21.98
N ASP A 104 40.18 5.24 -22.32
CA ASP A 104 40.99 5.41 -23.54
C ASP A 104 42.24 4.54 -23.52
N ALA A 105 42.91 4.44 -22.37
CA ALA A 105 44.06 3.55 -22.20
C ALA A 105 43.68 2.08 -22.41
N MET A 106 42.51 1.66 -21.93
CA MET A 106 41.98 0.30 -22.16
C MET A 106 41.64 0.04 -23.63
N ILE A 107 41.02 1.00 -24.32
CA ILE A 107 40.69 0.90 -25.75
C ILE A 107 41.97 0.80 -26.59
N VAL A 108 42.99 1.61 -26.30
CA VAL A 108 44.28 1.56 -26.99
C VAL A 108 44.97 0.21 -26.78
N ARG A 109 44.94 -0.33 -25.56
CA ARG A 109 45.48 -1.68 -25.28
C ARG A 109 44.73 -2.78 -26.04
N ALA A 110 43.41 -2.67 -26.14
CA ALA A 110 42.59 -3.64 -26.88
C ALA A 110 42.85 -3.60 -28.39
N ARG A 111 43.12 -2.42 -28.96
CA ARG A 111 43.44 -2.23 -30.39
C ARG A 111 44.86 -2.60 -30.79
N LYS A 112 45.79 -2.68 -29.82
CA LYS A 112 47.18 -3.10 -30.02
C LYS A 112 47.36 -4.63 -29.96
N LYS A 113 46.28 -5.37 -29.71
CA LYS A 113 46.23 -6.83 -29.67
C LYS A 113 45.62 -7.37 -30.96
#